data_AF-A0A422QVD6-F1
#
_entry.id   AF-A0A422QVD6-F1
#
_cell.length_a   1.000
_cell.length_b   1.000
_cell.length_c   1.000
_cell.angle_alpha   90.00
_cell.angle_beta   90.00
_cell.angle_gamma   90.00
#
_symmetry.space_group_name_H-M   'P 1'
#
loop_
_entity.id
_entity.type
_entity.pdbx_description
1 polymer ?
#
loop_
_entity_poly.entity_id
_entity_poly.type
_entity_poly.pdbx_seq_one_letter_code
_entity_poly.pdbx_strand_id
1 'polypeptide(L)'
;MTFVVSPEGDTQKISTIEQAFYWLRRKWPVTDHNRDFALDRIDAAMNCLVTVEDARKAFLSAARSAGFMPGGIARPDSGHSQQMT
;
A
#
# COMPACT_ATOMS: atom_id res chain seq x y z
N MET A 1 -4.32 -3.25 5.24
CA MET A 1 -3.75 -3.56 3.92
C MET A 1 -2.25 -3.72 4.11
N THR A 2 -1.62 -4.72 3.48
CA THR A 2 -0.17 -4.94 3.57
C THR A 2 0.41 -4.85 2.16
N PHE A 3 1.52 -4.15 1.99
CA PHE A 3 2.19 -3.95 0.71
C PHE A 3 3.62 -4.42 0.80
N VAL A 4 4.16 -4.99 -0.29
CA VAL A 4 5.60 -5.21 -0.43
C VAL A 4 6.22 -3.89 -0.90
N VAL A 5 7.21 -3.37 -0.17
CA VAL A 5 7.72 -2.00 -0.33
C VAL A 5 9.20 -1.94 -0.69
N SER A 6 9.88 -3.08 -0.66
CA SER A 6 11.27 -3.22 -1.07
C SER A 6 11.45 -4.47 -1.93
N PRO A 7 12.41 -4.48 -2.87
CA PRO A 7 12.78 -5.68 -3.62
C PRO A 7 13.18 -6.86 -2.74
N GLU A 8 13.69 -6.59 -1.53
CA GLU A 8 14.11 -7.56 -0.52
C GLU A 8 12.93 -8.24 0.18
N GLY A 9 11.70 -7.78 -0.10
CA GLY A 9 10.47 -8.38 0.43
C GLY A 9 9.95 -7.72 1.70
N ASP A 10 10.46 -6.54 2.09
CA ASP A 10 9.93 -5.82 3.23
C ASP A 10 8.47 -5.50 3.02
N THR A 11 7.67 -5.64 4.07
CA THR A 11 6.24 -5.36 4.02
C THR A 11 5.84 -4.21 4.92
N GLN A 12 4.97 -3.33 4.42
CA GLN A 12 4.33 -2.28 5.19
C GLN A 12 2.87 -2.62 5.40
N LYS A 13 2.48 -2.83 6.66
CA LYS A 13 1.07 -2.91 7.07
C LYS A 13 0.54 -1.51 7.33
N ILE A 14 -0.56 -1.16 6.66
CA ILE A 14 -1.36 0.05 6.86
C ILE A 14 -2.71 -0.38 7.44
N SER A 15 -2.98 0.01 8.68
CA SER A 15 -4.16 -0.42 9.45
C SER A 15 -5.15 0.72 9.68
N THR A 16 -4.71 1.98 9.62
CA THR A 16 -5.56 3.15 9.86
C THR A 16 -5.51 4.14 8.71
N ILE A 17 -6.47 5.07 8.69
CA ILE A 17 -6.57 6.11 7.66
C ILE A 17 -5.45 7.16 7.80
N GLU A 18 -5.02 7.46 9.02
CA GLU A 18 -3.90 8.37 9.30
C GLU A 18 -2.58 7.77 8.84
N GLN A 19 -2.38 6.45 9.02
CA GLN A 19 -1.22 5.75 8.48
C GLN A 19 -1.20 5.85 6.95
N ALA A 20 -2.34 5.66 6.28
CA ALA A 20 -2.45 5.80 4.83
C ALA A 20 -2.08 7.23 4.38
N PHE A 21 -2.61 8.25 5.07
CA PHE A 21 -2.34 9.66 4.79
C PHE A 21 -0.85 10.01 4.95
N TYR A 22 -0.25 9.61 6.07
CA TYR A 22 1.17 9.82 6.34
C TYR A 22 2.04 9.19 5.24
N TRP A 23 1.70 7.97 4.84
CA TRP A 23 2.47 7.22 3.87
C TRP A 23 2.46 7.89 2.49
N LEU A 24 1.29 8.33 2.01
CA LEU A 24 1.15 9.12 0.77
C LEU A 24 1.96 10.42 0.80
N ARG A 25 2.03 11.11 1.95
CA ARG A 25 2.73 12.40 2.07
C ARG A 25 4.25 12.26 2.18
N ARG A 26 4.76 11.25 2.88
CA ARG A 26 6.16 11.20 3.34
C ARG A 26 6.99 10.05 2.78
N LYS A 27 6.36 8.95 2.38
CA LYS A 27 7.04 7.69 2.03
C LYS A 27 6.68 7.18 0.65
N TRP A 28 5.95 7.98 -0.12
CA TRP A 28 5.40 7.57 -1.39
C TRP A 28 6.37 7.87 -2.55
N PRO A 29 6.70 6.88 -3.41
CA PRO A 29 7.77 7.01 -4.40
C PRO A 29 7.38 7.81 -5.65
N VAL A 30 6.09 7.89 -5.99
CA VAL A 30 5.61 8.50 -7.23
C VAL A 30 4.62 9.62 -6.95
N THR A 31 4.86 10.82 -7.46
CA THR A 31 3.86 11.91 -7.36
C THR A 31 3.01 11.92 -8.63
N ASP A 32 1.93 11.14 -8.63
CA ASP A 32 0.98 11.02 -9.74
C ASP A 32 -0.43 11.47 -9.35
N HIS A 33 -1.31 11.59 -10.35
CA HIS A 33 -2.71 11.97 -10.13
C HIS A 33 -3.44 11.02 -9.16
N ASN A 34 -3.11 9.72 -9.15
CA ASN A 34 -3.73 8.78 -8.23
C ASN A 34 -3.33 9.05 -6.78
N ARG A 35 -2.08 9.42 -6.52
CA ARG A 35 -1.62 9.84 -5.19
C ARG A 35 -2.40 11.05 -4.70
N ASP A 36 -2.53 12.09 -5.53
CA ASP A 36 -3.21 13.33 -5.15
C ASP A 36 -4.71 13.07 -4.91
N PHE A 37 -5.35 12.29 -5.80
CA PHE A 37 -6.73 11.85 -5.60
C PHE A 37 -6.90 11.03 -4.31
N ALA A 38 -5.96 10.14 -3.99
CA ALA A 38 -6.00 9.37 -2.74
C ALA A 38 -5.85 10.27 -1.50
N LEU A 39 -5.00 11.30 -1.55
CA LEU A 39 -4.89 12.30 -0.49
C LEU A 39 -6.22 13.02 -0.26
N ASP A 40 -6.88 13.47 -1.32
CA ASP A 40 -8.16 14.18 -1.25
C ASP A 40 -9.28 13.29 -0.66
N ARG A 41 -9.37 12.02 -1.10
CA ARG A 41 -10.39 11.10 -0.59
C ARG A 41 -10.15 10.72 0.87
N ILE A 42 -8.89 10.60 1.27
CA ILE A 42 -8.53 10.34 2.68
C ILE A 42 -8.85 11.56 3.56
N ASP A 43 -8.49 12.76 3.13
CA ASP A 43 -8.82 14.00 3.85
C ASP A 43 -10.34 14.18 3.99
N ALA A 44 -11.08 13.97 2.89
CA ALA A 44 -12.54 14.01 2.92
C ALA A 44 -13.14 12.97 3.89
N ALA A 45 -12.59 11.75 3.95
CA ALA A 45 -13.06 10.72 4.88
C ALA A 45 -12.75 11.05 6.34
N MET A 46 -11.58 11.62 6.65
CA MET A 46 -11.25 12.10 8.00
C MET A 46 -12.18 13.24 8.45
N ASN A 47 -12.63 14.07 7.51
CA ASN A 47 -13.62 15.12 7.74
C ASN A 47 -15.09 14.64 7.59
N CYS A 48 -15.33 13.32 7.52
CA CYS A 48 -16.66 12.71 7.40
C CYS A 48 -17.47 13.12 6.16
N LEU A 49 -16.81 13.62 5.10
CA LEU A 49 -17.43 14.03 3.85
C LEU A 49 -17.67 12.86 2.89
N VAL A 50 -16.91 11.77 3.04
CA VAL A 50 -17.03 10.52 2.26
C VAL A 50 -16.78 9.31 3.16
N THR A 51 -17.02 8.10 2.64
CA THR A 51 -16.83 6.89 3.44
C THR A 51 -15.35 6.48 3.54
N VAL A 52 -15.00 5.77 4.61
CA VAL A 52 -13.67 5.13 4.75
C VAL A 52 -13.41 4.11 3.64
N GLU A 53 -14.46 3.50 3.08
CA GLU A 53 -14.33 2.58 1.95
C GLU A 53 -13.91 3.32 0.67
N ASP A 54 -14.44 4.51 0.41
CA ASP A 54 -14.03 5.33 -0.73
C ASP A 54 -12.57 5.73 -0.64
N ALA A 55 -12.13 6.17 0.54
CA ALA A 55 -10.71 6.46 0.81
C ALA A 55 -9.83 5.23 0.61
N ARG A 56 -10.28 4.05 1.05
CA ARG A 56 -9.56 2.78 0.86
C ARG A 56 -9.41 2.43 -0.61
N LYS A 57 -10.46 2.57 -1.42
CA LYS A 57 -10.44 2.30 -2.87
C LYS A 57 -9.46 3.24 -3.58
N ALA A 58 -9.50 4.53 -3.27
CA ALA A 58 -8.58 5.52 -3.83
C ALA A 58 -7.12 5.19 -3.46
N PHE A 59 -6.86 4.88 -2.19
CA PHE A 59 -5.53 4.47 -1.72
C PHE A 59 -5.00 3.22 -2.42
N LEU A 60 -5.83 2.20 -2.65
CA LEU A 60 -5.45 0.99 -3.38
C LEU A 60 -5.15 1.26 -4.87
N SER A 61 -5.88 2.20 -5.48
CA SER A 61 -5.61 2.65 -6.85
C SER A 61 -4.24 3.32 -6.95
N ALA A 62 -3.95 4.26 -6.03
CA ALA A 62 -2.63 4.88 -5.93
C ALA A 62 -1.54 3.84 -5.71
N ALA A 63 -1.74 2.89 -4.79
CA ALA A 63 -0.75 1.84 -4.51
C ALA A 63 -0.41 1.06 -5.79
N ARG A 64 -1.42 0.71 -6.58
CA ARG A 64 -1.24 0.01 -7.85
C ARG A 64 -0.51 0.86 -8.90
N SER A 65 -0.84 2.15 -9.02
CA SER A 65 -0.16 3.03 -9.98
C SER A 65 1.30 3.27 -9.62
N ALA A 66 1.64 3.25 -8.33
CA ALA A 66 3.00 3.31 -7.82
C ALA A 66 3.76 1.96 -7.90
N GLY A 67 3.13 0.90 -8.40
CA GLY A 67 3.74 -0.43 -8.54
C GLY A 67 3.72 -1.28 -7.26
N PHE A 68 3.07 -0.83 -6.19
CA PHE A 68 2.92 -1.62 -4.98
C PHE A 68 1.89 -2.73 -5.20
N MET A 69 2.29 -3.96 -4.88
CA MET A 69 1.38 -5.10 -4.89
C MET A 69 0.80 -5.30 -3.48
N PRO A 70 -0.53 -5.49 -3.33
CA PRO A 70 -1.11 -5.93 -2.07
C PRO A 70 -0.53 -7.31 -1.73
N GLY A 71 0.35 -7.34 -0.73
CA GLY A 71 1.01 -8.54 -0.26
C GLY A 71 0.05 -9.35 0.60
N GLY A 72 -0.70 -10.24 -0.04
CA GLY A 72 -1.28 -11.41 0.61
C GLY A 72 -0.28 -12.55 0.50
N ILE A 73 0.28 -12.96 1.64
CA ILE A 73 1.17 -14.11 1.82
C ILE A 73 2.56 -13.93 1.18
N ALA A 74 3.57 -13.69 2.02
CA ALA A 74 4.95 -14.02 1.67
C ALA A 74 4.95 -15.50 1.23
N ARG A 75 5.16 -15.77 -0.06
CA ARG A 75 5.37 -17.14 -0.51
C ARG A 75 6.60 -17.66 0.27
N PRO A 76 6.49 -18.76 1.02
CA PRO A 76 7.66 -19.34 1.65
C PRO A 76 8.65 -19.70 0.55
N ASP A 77 9.89 -19.30 0.79
CA ASP A 77 11.04 -19.38 -0.08
C ASP A 77 11.12 -20.74 -0.79
N SER A 78 11.16 -20.71 -2.12
CA SER A 78 11.41 -21.89 -2.94
C SER A 78 12.91 -22.09 -2.99
N GLY A 79 13.48 -22.67 -1.93
CA GLY A 79 14.93 -22.82 -1.88
C GLY A 79 15.39 -23.73 -0.75
N HIS A 80 15.33 -25.05 -0.94
CA HIS A 80 16.34 -25.97 -0.40
C HIS A 80 16.54 -27.10 -1.41
N SER A 81 17.58 -26.93 -2.22
CA SER A 81 18.21 -27.97 -3.01
C SER A 81 18.66 -29.09 -2.07
N GLN A 82 17.97 -30.22 -2.06
CA GLN A 82 18.50 -31.45 -1.47
C GLN A 82 19.16 -32.26 -2.59
N GLN A 83 20.49 -32.19 -2.64
CA GLN A 83 21.32 -33.19 -3.27
C GLN A 83 22.28 -33.69 -2.18
N MET A 84 22.14 -34.93 -1.76
CA MET A 84 23.27 -35.77 -1.34
C MET A 84 22.81 -37.24 -1.34
N THR A 85 23.53 -37.99 -2.17
CA THR A 85 23.51 -39.44 -2.34
C THR A 85 24.40 -40.09 -1.30
#